data_AF-A0A847NS55-F1
#
_entry.id   AF-A0A847NS55-F1
#
_cell.length_a   1.000
_cell.length_b   1.000
_cell.length_c   1.000
_cell.angle_alpha   90.00
_cell.angle_beta   90.00
_cell.angle_gamma   90.00
#
_symmetry.space_group_name_H-M   'P 1'
#
loop_
_entity.id
_entity.type
_entity.pdbx_description
1 polymer ?
#
loop_
_entity_poly.entity_id
_entity_poly.type
_entity_poly.pdbx_seq_one_letter_code
_entity_poly.pdbx_strand_id
1 'polypeptide(L)'
;MSLGGIKGPQIDWSTYRLEPGFSTWMFSDSKRILKGFDRDVSVEAILIETRNLSNEESYKIVLKTNDDCLTKSDCALPFEYAIRSDCPYETKCLKNECCVICPIIDPNWNKIEQAIYNCDVDSVMQTHDKNVVVKLKNGGTIEAFEPNIDDIIFVADKAEEKCGKLTIGTE
;
A
#
# COMPACT_ATOMS: atom_id res chain seq x y z
N MET A 1 -28.28 -44.02 -28.70
CA MET A 1 -28.37 -42.62 -28.23
C MET A 1 -27.02 -41.98 -28.44
N SER A 2 -26.99 -40.92 -29.25
CA SER A 2 -25.78 -40.16 -29.59
C SER A 2 -25.54 -39.06 -28.57
N LEU A 3 -24.30 -38.89 -28.13
CA LEU A 3 -23.81 -37.63 -27.55
C LEU A 3 -22.42 -37.38 -28.14
N GLY A 4 -22.36 -36.45 -29.09
CA GLY A 4 -21.12 -35.96 -29.70
C GLY A 4 -20.36 -35.05 -28.74
N GLY A 5 -19.07 -35.31 -28.56
CA GLY A 5 -18.14 -34.42 -27.88
C GLY A 5 -17.37 -33.57 -28.89
N ILE A 6 -17.48 -32.25 -28.76
CA ILE A 6 -16.79 -31.25 -29.58
C ILE A 6 -15.30 -31.26 -29.21
N LYS A 7 -14.42 -31.59 -30.17
CA LYS A 7 -12.96 -31.45 -30.00
C LYS A 7 -12.58 -29.98 -30.22
N GLY A 8 -12.10 -29.31 -29.17
CA GLY A 8 -11.42 -28.02 -29.29
C GLY A 8 -10.06 -28.16 -29.98
N PRO A 9 -9.50 -27.08 -30.54
CA PRO A 9 -8.24 -27.14 -31.28
C PRO A 9 -7.07 -27.57 -30.38
N GLN A 10 -6.29 -28.54 -30.85
CA GLN A 10 -5.01 -28.90 -30.26
C GLN A 10 -4.02 -27.76 -30.49
N ILE A 11 -3.55 -27.15 -29.41
CA ILE A 11 -2.47 -26.19 -29.44
C ILE A 11 -1.16 -26.97 -29.59
N ASP A 12 -0.42 -26.72 -30.66
CA ASP A 12 0.92 -27.28 -30.88
C ASP A 12 1.94 -26.47 -30.08
N TRP A 13 2.45 -27.09 -29.01
CA TRP A 13 3.40 -26.49 -28.06
C TRP A 13 4.86 -26.64 -28.48
N SER A 14 5.15 -27.20 -29.65
CA SER A 14 6.54 -27.42 -30.10
C SER A 14 7.34 -26.12 -30.36
N THR A 15 6.68 -24.97 -30.43
CA THR A 15 7.29 -23.66 -30.75
C THR A 15 7.62 -22.78 -29.54
N TYR A 16 7.16 -23.09 -28.33
CA TYR A 16 7.49 -22.29 -27.14
C TYR A 16 8.67 -22.91 -26.39
N ARG A 17 9.87 -22.59 -26.87
CA ARG A 17 11.12 -22.89 -26.17
C ARG A 17 11.25 -21.95 -24.97
N LEU A 18 10.71 -22.38 -23.83
CA LEU A 18 10.89 -21.69 -22.55
C LEU A 18 12.36 -21.83 -22.11
N GLU A 19 12.92 -20.70 -21.69
CA GLU A 19 14.25 -20.55 -21.08
C GLU A 19 14.46 -21.54 -19.91
N PRO A 20 15.72 -21.93 -19.61
CA PRO A 20 16.00 -23.07 -18.73
C PRO A 20 15.58 -22.79 -17.29
N GLY A 21 14.55 -23.51 -16.81
CA GLY A 21 14.16 -23.49 -15.41
C GLY A 21 12.78 -24.08 -15.12
N PHE A 22 11.90 -24.20 -16.11
CA PHE A 22 10.56 -24.75 -15.92
C PHE A 22 10.50 -26.22 -16.35
N SER A 23 10.47 -27.15 -15.39
CA SER A 23 9.98 -28.51 -15.64
C SER A 23 8.67 -28.71 -14.91
N THR A 24 7.59 -28.92 -15.67
CA THR A 24 6.27 -29.26 -15.12
C THR A 24 6.10 -30.78 -15.19
N TRP A 25 6.20 -31.45 -14.04
CA TRP A 25 5.74 -32.83 -13.92
C TRP A 25 4.25 -32.84 -13.58
N MET A 26 3.44 -33.45 -14.44
CA MET A 26 2.04 -33.79 -14.15
C MET A 26 2.01 -35.00 -13.21
N PHE A 27 1.23 -34.90 -12.12
CA PHE A 27 0.70 -36.07 -11.42
C PHE A 27 -0.83 -35.94 -11.32
N SER A 28 -1.51 -37.01 -11.73
CA SER A 28 -2.94 -37.22 -11.57
C SER A 28 -3.28 -37.69 -10.16
N ASP A 29 -4.55 -37.52 -9.83
CA ASP A 29 -5.31 -38.20 -8.79
C ASP A 29 -5.26 -37.64 -7.36
N SER A 30 -6.37 -36.96 -7.05
CA SER A 30 -7.19 -37.22 -5.86
C SER A 30 -6.51 -37.10 -4.50
N LYS A 31 -6.03 -35.90 -4.20
CA LYS A 31 -6.08 -35.27 -2.86
C LYS A 31 -5.61 -33.82 -3.02
N ARG A 32 -6.53 -32.85 -2.99
CA ARG A 32 -6.15 -31.44 -2.86
C ARG A 32 -5.65 -31.19 -1.44
N ILE A 33 -4.41 -31.60 -1.18
CA ILE A 33 -3.58 -30.99 -0.15
C ILE A 33 -2.98 -29.75 -0.82
N LEU A 34 -3.51 -28.58 -0.48
CA LEU A 34 -2.84 -27.32 -0.79
C LEU A 34 -1.55 -27.31 0.04
N LYS A 35 -0.44 -27.69 -0.58
CA LYS A 35 0.89 -27.58 0.01
C LYS A 35 1.68 -26.55 -0.79
N GLY A 36 2.04 -25.47 -0.11
CA GLY A 36 3.15 -24.59 -0.48
C GLY A 36 2.83 -23.50 -1.48
N PHE A 37 2.09 -22.47 -1.05
CA PHE A 37 2.37 -21.12 -1.52
C PHE A 37 3.39 -20.53 -0.53
N ASP A 38 4.65 -20.93 -0.65
CA ASP A 38 5.78 -20.32 0.07
C ASP A 38 6.20 -19.05 -0.69
N ARG A 39 5.28 -18.10 -0.71
CA ARG A 39 5.65 -16.69 -0.59
C ARG A 39 4.89 -16.27 0.62
N ASP A 40 5.58 -15.82 1.65
CA ASP A 40 4.99 -14.95 2.66
C ASP A 40 4.41 -13.75 1.91
N VAL A 41 3.20 -13.90 1.41
CA VAL A 41 2.38 -12.80 0.98
C VAL A 41 2.10 -12.11 2.30
N SER A 42 2.87 -11.05 2.57
CA SER A 42 2.70 -10.18 3.73
C SER A 42 1.18 -10.00 3.91
N VAL A 43 0.65 -10.44 5.04
CA VAL A 43 -0.77 -10.30 5.37
C VAL A 43 -1.23 -8.84 5.19
N GLU A 44 -0.27 -7.91 5.33
CA GLU A 44 -0.34 -6.49 5.00
C GLU A 44 -0.71 -6.20 3.53
N ALA A 45 -0.11 -6.87 2.54
CA ALA A 45 -0.44 -6.70 1.11
C ALA A 45 -1.85 -7.21 0.77
N ILE A 46 -2.28 -8.33 1.38
CA ILE A 46 -3.64 -8.82 1.22
C ILE A 46 -4.64 -7.87 1.87
N LEU A 47 -4.31 -7.26 3.03
CA LEU A 47 -5.12 -6.24 3.68
C LEU A 47 -5.26 -4.97 2.81
N ILE A 48 -4.21 -4.57 2.09
CA ILE A 48 -4.26 -3.42 1.16
C ILE A 48 -5.20 -3.71 -0.03
N GLU A 49 -5.15 -4.91 -0.60
CA GLU A 49 -6.02 -5.28 -1.72
C GLU A 49 -7.47 -5.55 -1.30
N THR A 50 -7.72 -6.11 -0.11
CA THR A 50 -9.08 -6.33 0.40
C THR A 50 -9.75 -5.07 0.95
N ARG A 51 -9.01 -4.10 1.52
CA ARG A 51 -9.58 -2.80 1.94
C ARG A 51 -10.06 -1.95 0.77
N ASN A 52 -9.45 -2.08 -0.41
CA ASN A 52 -9.93 -1.42 -1.63
C ASN A 52 -11.29 -1.96 -2.14
N LEU A 53 -11.76 -3.10 -1.63
CA LEU A 53 -13.02 -3.74 -2.03
C LEU A 53 -14.15 -3.57 -0.99
N SER A 54 -13.84 -3.16 0.23
CA SER A 54 -14.83 -2.75 1.23
C SER A 54 -14.92 -1.23 1.26
N ASN A 55 -16.11 -0.66 1.05
CA ASN A 55 -16.44 0.75 1.25
C ASN A 55 -16.30 1.21 2.73
N GLU A 56 -15.24 0.81 3.43
CA GLU A 56 -14.81 1.50 4.64
C GLU A 56 -14.03 2.72 4.17
N GLU A 57 -14.59 3.91 4.41
CA GLU A 57 -13.99 5.16 3.98
C GLU A 57 -12.54 5.23 4.50
N SER A 58 -11.56 5.33 3.59
CA SER A 58 -10.13 5.40 3.89
C SER A 58 -9.71 6.71 4.57
N TYR A 59 -10.65 7.42 5.15
CA TYR A 59 -10.51 8.75 5.72
C TYR A 59 -11.55 8.98 6.81
N LYS A 60 -11.21 9.82 7.79
CA LYS A 60 -12.12 10.34 8.80
C LYS A 60 -12.60 11.74 8.39
N ILE A 61 -13.90 12.00 8.44
CA ILE A 61 -14.45 13.35 8.29
C ILE A 61 -14.23 14.11 9.59
N VAL A 62 -13.61 15.29 9.50
CA VAL A 62 -13.21 16.10 10.66
C VAL A 62 -14.07 17.36 10.76
N LEU A 63 -14.39 17.97 9.62
CA LEU A 63 -15.26 19.14 9.54
C LEU A 63 -16.13 19.07 8.29
N LYS A 64 -17.34 19.60 8.40
CA LYS A 64 -18.19 19.95 7.27
C LYS A 64 -18.30 21.47 7.20
N THR A 65 -17.98 22.07 6.07
CA THR A 65 -17.89 23.53 5.96
C THR A 65 -19.24 24.19 5.66
N ASN A 66 -20.30 23.41 5.44
CA ASN A 66 -21.61 23.85 4.92
C ASN A 66 -21.53 24.59 3.58
N ASP A 67 -20.41 24.49 2.87
CA ASP A 67 -20.27 25.02 1.51
C ASP A 67 -20.70 23.95 0.50
N ASP A 68 -21.54 24.34 -0.44
CA ASP A 68 -21.99 23.44 -1.50
C ASP A 68 -20.89 23.23 -2.54
N CYS A 69 -20.76 22.00 -3.05
CA CYS A 69 -19.79 21.63 -4.06
C CYS A 69 -20.34 20.64 -5.09
N LEU A 70 -19.71 20.63 -6.27
CA LEU A 70 -19.92 19.60 -7.29
C LEU A 70 -18.67 18.74 -7.47
N THR A 71 -17.51 19.32 -7.21
CA THR A 71 -16.20 18.71 -7.43
C THR A 71 -15.24 19.07 -6.28
N LYS A 72 -14.11 18.36 -6.16
CA LYS A 72 -13.08 18.67 -5.15
C LYS A 72 -12.51 20.09 -5.31
N SER A 73 -12.38 20.59 -6.54
CA SER A 73 -11.81 21.92 -6.81
C SER A 73 -12.65 23.07 -6.27
N ASP A 74 -13.92 22.83 -5.96
CA ASP A 74 -14.81 23.83 -5.36
C ASP A 74 -14.51 24.04 -3.87
N CYS A 75 -13.79 23.09 -3.23
CA CYS A 75 -13.54 23.11 -1.80
C CYS A 75 -12.13 23.63 -1.47
N ALA A 76 -12.07 24.75 -0.73
CA ALA A 76 -10.82 25.25 -0.15
C ALA A 76 -10.57 24.62 1.23
N LEU A 77 -9.33 24.21 1.51
CA LEU A 77 -8.95 23.76 2.84
C LEU A 77 -8.92 24.96 3.79
N PRO A 78 -9.65 24.95 4.92
CA PRO A 78 -9.59 26.06 5.88
C PRO A 78 -8.18 26.19 6.46
N PHE A 79 -7.74 27.43 6.66
CA PHE A 79 -6.37 27.74 7.08
C PHE A 79 -5.96 27.01 8.36
N GLU A 80 -6.88 26.87 9.33
CA GLU A 80 -6.62 26.18 10.58
C GLU A 80 -6.23 24.70 10.41
N TYR A 81 -6.69 24.03 9.35
CA TYR A 81 -6.28 22.64 9.05
C TYR A 81 -5.03 22.59 8.16
N ALA A 82 -4.76 23.64 7.38
CA ALA A 82 -3.56 23.73 6.56
C ALA A 82 -2.27 23.90 7.39
N ILE A 83 -2.39 24.39 8.63
CA ILE A 83 -1.25 24.62 9.54
C ILE A 83 -1.10 23.56 10.62
N ARG A 84 -2.01 22.59 10.69
CA ARG A 84 -1.96 21.52 11.69
C ARG A 84 -1.04 20.41 11.23
N SER A 85 -0.22 19.92 12.14
CA SER A 85 0.71 18.83 11.90
C SER A 85 0.13 17.46 12.23
N ASP A 86 -1.05 17.36 12.84
CA ASP A 86 -1.56 16.07 13.34
C ASP A 86 -2.13 15.14 12.25
N CYS A 87 -2.36 15.64 11.03
CA CYS A 87 -2.83 14.84 9.91
C CYS A 87 -2.59 15.55 8.56
N PRO A 88 -2.42 14.81 7.45
CA PRO A 88 -2.42 15.39 6.11
C PRO A 88 -3.85 15.73 5.68
N TYR A 89 -4.40 16.81 6.23
CA TYR A 89 -5.77 17.22 5.94
C TYR A 89 -5.98 17.53 4.45
N GLU A 90 -7.10 17.05 3.92
CA GLU A 90 -7.53 17.33 2.56
C GLU A 90 -9.02 17.71 2.53
N THR A 91 -9.45 18.38 1.47
CA THR A 91 -10.87 18.59 1.19
C THR A 91 -11.42 17.53 0.24
N LYS A 92 -12.65 17.09 0.51
CA LYS A 92 -13.46 16.29 -0.40
C LYS A 92 -14.86 16.86 -0.50
N CYS A 93 -15.43 16.79 -1.71
CA CYS A 93 -16.84 17.05 -1.93
C CYS A 93 -17.63 15.77 -1.66
N LEU A 94 -18.41 15.74 -0.57
CA LEU A 94 -19.20 14.58 -0.17
C LEU A 94 -20.67 14.99 -0.06
N LYS A 95 -21.55 14.32 -0.81
CA LYS A 95 -22.99 14.61 -0.83
C LYS A 95 -23.30 16.10 -1.08
N ASN A 96 -22.58 16.69 -2.03
CA ASN A 96 -22.67 18.11 -2.39
C ASN A 96 -22.21 19.09 -1.31
N GLU A 97 -21.49 18.63 -0.27
CA GLU A 97 -20.97 19.47 0.80
C GLU A 97 -19.44 19.32 0.90
N CYS A 98 -18.73 20.43 1.05
CA CYS A 98 -17.30 20.43 1.29
C CYS A 98 -17.00 19.90 2.71
N CYS A 99 -16.16 18.88 2.75
CA CYS A 99 -15.73 18.24 3.99
C CYS A 99 -14.21 18.27 4.08
N VAL A 100 -13.69 18.61 5.26
CA VAL A 100 -12.29 18.37 5.62
C VAL A 100 -12.17 16.95 6.13
N ILE A 101 -11.25 16.22 5.52
CA ILE A 101 -10.97 14.83 5.84
C ILE A 101 -9.52 14.66 6.30
N CYS A 102 -9.31 13.65 7.12
CA CYS A 102 -8.01 13.17 7.54
C CYS A 102 -7.85 11.72 7.00
N PRO A 103 -6.95 11.48 6.04
CA PRO A 103 -6.68 10.12 5.54
C PRO A 103 -6.27 9.18 6.68
N ILE A 104 -6.74 7.93 6.64
CA ILE A 104 -6.33 6.91 7.62
C ILE A 104 -4.91 6.42 7.31
N ILE A 105 -4.54 6.41 6.03
CA ILE A 105 -3.21 6.02 5.55
C ILE A 105 -2.75 7.11 4.59
N ASP A 106 -1.56 7.64 4.81
CA ASP A 106 -0.90 8.54 3.87
C ASP A 106 -0.51 7.76 2.60
N PRO A 107 -0.86 8.22 1.39
CA PRO A 107 -0.47 7.54 0.15
C PRO A 107 1.04 7.41 -0.05
N ASN A 108 1.86 8.24 0.58
CA ASN A 108 3.32 8.14 0.56
C ASN A 108 3.87 7.13 1.57
N TRP A 109 3.08 6.68 2.55
CA TRP A 109 3.51 5.70 3.55
C TRP A 109 4.03 4.41 2.89
N ASN A 110 3.28 3.89 1.92
CA ASN A 110 3.67 2.69 1.16
C ASN A 110 5.00 2.87 0.42
N LYS A 111 5.34 4.09 -0.01
CA LYS A 111 6.63 4.38 -0.66
C LYS A 111 7.78 4.32 0.33
N ILE A 112 7.56 4.80 1.56
CA ILE A 112 8.54 4.71 2.64
C ILE A 112 8.80 3.24 3.00
N GLU A 113 7.74 2.44 3.21
CA GLU A 113 7.89 1.02 3.50
C GLU A 113 8.71 0.31 2.42
N GLN A 114 8.36 0.53 1.15
CA GLN A 114 9.11 -0.03 0.02
C GLN A 114 10.57 0.41 -0.02
N ALA A 115 10.85 1.70 0.22
CA ALA A 115 12.22 2.21 0.24
C ALA A 115 13.05 1.56 1.37
N ILE A 116 12.45 1.34 2.54
CA ILE A 116 13.10 0.65 3.66
C ILE A 116 13.38 -0.80 3.30
N TYR A 117 12.38 -1.54 2.80
CA TYR A 117 12.55 -2.94 2.41
C TYR A 117 13.54 -3.15 1.26
N ASN A 118 13.73 -2.14 0.41
CA ASN A 118 14.73 -2.14 -0.67
C ASN A 118 16.11 -1.66 -0.21
N CYS A 119 16.26 -1.30 1.07
CA CYS A 119 17.49 -0.77 1.64
C CYS A 119 17.97 0.54 0.99
N ASP A 120 17.04 1.34 0.45
CA ASP A 120 17.33 2.61 -0.23
C ASP A 120 17.40 3.80 0.74
N VAL A 121 17.08 3.58 2.01
CA VAL A 121 17.05 4.58 3.07
C VAL A 121 18.41 4.76 3.72
N ASP A 122 18.79 6.02 3.94
CA ASP A 122 20.00 6.43 4.66
C ASP A 122 19.67 6.75 6.13
N SER A 123 18.64 7.58 6.37
CA SER A 123 18.19 7.95 7.71
C SER A 123 16.70 8.24 7.74
N VAL A 124 16.09 8.02 8.90
CA VAL A 124 14.68 8.29 9.18
C VAL A 124 14.60 9.33 10.30
N MET A 125 13.67 10.26 10.18
CA MET A 125 13.29 11.18 11.24
C MET A 125 11.78 11.09 11.47
N GLN A 126 11.38 10.92 12.73
CA GLN A 126 9.98 10.88 13.16
C GLN A 126 9.72 12.06 14.09
N THR A 127 8.55 12.68 13.98
CA THR A 127 8.08 13.69 14.94
C THR A 127 6.91 13.16 15.76
N HIS A 128 6.63 13.78 16.90
CA HIS A 128 5.45 13.48 17.73
C HIS A 128 4.09 13.55 17.01
N ASP A 129 4.02 14.20 15.84
CA ASP A 129 2.79 14.37 15.06
C ASP A 129 2.60 13.28 13.99
N LYS A 130 3.25 12.13 14.15
CA LYS A 130 3.28 11.01 13.18
C LYS A 130 3.90 11.40 11.83
N ASN A 131 4.56 12.55 11.72
CA ASN A 131 5.24 12.90 10.50
C ASN A 131 6.58 12.16 10.43
N VAL A 132 6.83 11.48 9.32
CA VAL A 132 8.07 10.76 9.07
C VAL A 132 8.72 11.30 7.82
N VAL A 133 9.96 11.75 7.99
CA VAL A 133 10.84 12.21 6.92
C VAL A 133 11.95 11.19 6.72
N VAL A 134 12.00 10.62 5.53
CA VAL A 134 12.99 9.63 5.13
C VAL A 134 13.96 10.25 4.13
N LYS A 135 15.25 10.18 4.44
CA LYS A 135 16.33 10.52 3.51
C LYS A 135 16.80 9.25 2.83
N LEU A 136 16.79 9.27 1.50
CA LEU A 136 17.27 8.19 0.66
C LEU A 136 18.77 8.32 0.38
N LYS A 137 19.44 7.19 0.14
CA LYS A 137 20.86 7.13 -0.23
C LYS A 137 21.19 7.88 -1.53
N ASN A 138 20.19 8.07 -2.40
CA ASN A 138 20.33 8.84 -3.63
C ASN A 138 20.21 10.37 -3.43
N GLY A 139 20.04 10.83 -2.19
CA GLY A 139 19.87 12.25 -1.83
C GLY A 139 18.43 12.76 -1.92
N GLY A 140 17.46 11.92 -2.30
CA GLY A 140 16.05 12.25 -2.28
C GLY A 140 15.45 12.20 -0.87
N THR A 141 14.28 12.83 -0.70
CA THR A 141 13.50 12.80 0.54
C THR A 141 12.07 12.39 0.25
N ILE A 142 11.52 11.53 1.11
CA ILE A 142 10.10 11.16 1.13
C ILE A 142 9.54 11.57 2.49
N GLU A 143 8.37 12.19 2.47
CA GLU A 143 7.64 12.59 3.66
C GLU A 143 6.26 11.93 3.62
N ALA A 144 5.85 11.36 4.75
CA ALA A 144 4.53 10.78 4.91
C ALA A 144 4.14 10.75 6.39
N PHE A 145 2.83 10.66 6.63
CA PHE A 145 2.30 10.40 7.96
C PHE A 145 2.17 8.90 8.25
N GLU A 146 2.62 8.49 9.45
CA GLU A 146 2.46 7.12 9.93
C GLU A 146 0.99 6.80 10.21
N PRO A 147 0.52 5.57 9.93
CA PRO A 147 -0.80 5.13 10.33
C PRO A 147 -0.96 5.17 11.86
N ASN A 148 0.00 4.58 12.58
CA ASN A 148 0.11 4.60 14.03
C ASN A 148 1.48 5.11 14.47
N ILE A 149 1.53 5.65 15.68
CA ILE A 149 2.78 6.11 16.29
C ILE A 149 3.76 4.93 16.36
N ASP A 150 5.00 5.17 15.98
CA ASP A 150 6.13 4.24 16.02
C ASP A 150 6.07 3.10 14.98
N ASP A 151 5.14 3.16 14.02
CA ASP A 151 5.09 2.18 12.93
C ASP A 151 6.42 2.18 12.12
N ILE A 152 7.10 3.32 11.97
CA ILE A 152 8.38 3.40 11.26
C ILE A 152 9.50 2.64 11.98
N ILE A 153 9.49 2.63 13.31
CA ILE A 153 10.47 1.89 14.12
C ILE A 153 10.25 0.40 13.87
N PHE A 154 9.01 -0.06 13.89
CA PHE A 154 8.67 -1.45 13.60
C PHE A 154 9.05 -1.88 12.18
N VAL A 155 8.81 -1.03 11.18
CA VAL A 155 9.22 -1.27 9.79
C VAL A 155 10.75 -1.34 9.66
N ALA A 156 11.48 -0.45 10.35
CA ALA A 156 12.93 -0.44 10.35
C ALA A 156 13.53 -1.68 11.03
N ASP A 157 12.98 -2.10 12.19
CA ASP A 157 13.42 -3.29 12.93
C ASP A 157 13.21 -4.56 12.11
N LYS A 158 12.07 -4.70 11.42
CA LYS A 158 11.82 -5.81 10.48
C LYS A 158 12.83 -5.86 9.34
N ALA A 159 13.28 -4.70 8.87
CA ALA A 159 14.24 -4.60 7.78
C ALA A 159 15.69 -4.76 8.25
N GLU A 160 15.97 -4.72 9.56
CA GLU A 160 17.33 -4.75 10.12
C GLU A 160 18.12 -6.00 9.69
N GLU A 161 17.49 -7.18 9.68
CA GLU A 161 18.15 -8.43 9.28
C GLU A 161 18.66 -8.36 7.81
N LYS A 162 17.94 -7.64 6.95
CA LYS A 162 18.24 -7.54 5.51
C LYS A 162 19.12 -6.34 5.18
N CYS A 163 18.82 -5.19 5.75
CA CYS A 163 19.37 -3.89 5.36
C CYS A 163 20.41 -3.36 6.34
N GLY A 164 20.55 -4.00 7.51
CA GLY A 164 21.30 -3.46 8.64
C GLY A 164 20.50 -2.40 9.41
N LYS A 165 21.06 -1.99 10.55
CA LYS A 165 20.41 -1.04 11.44
C LYS A 165 20.27 0.33 10.79
N LEU A 166 19.04 0.83 10.69
CA LEU A 166 18.75 2.18 10.21
C LEU A 166 18.99 3.21 11.31
N THR A 167 19.47 4.39 10.92
CA THR A 167 19.56 5.53 11.83
C THR A 167 18.19 6.21 11.91
N ILE A 168 17.60 6.20 13.09
CA ILE A 168 16.30 6.81 13.38
C ILE A 168 16.51 7.93 14.39
N GLY A 169 16.07 9.14 14.04
CA GLY A 169 15.95 10.27 14.95
C GLY A 169 14.49 10.51 15.30
N THR A 170 14.23 10.90 16.54
CA THR A 170 12.90 11.29 17.04
C THR A 170 12.95 12.73 17.55
N GLU A 171 11.98 13.55 17.16
CA GLU A 171 11.76 14.91 17.67
C GLU A 171 10.57 14.98 18.62
#